data_AF-A0A6G3XDL4-F1
#
_entry.id   AF-A0A6G3XDL4-F1
#
_cell.length_a   1.000
_cell.length_b   1.000
_cell.length_c   1.000
_cell.angle_alpha   90.00
_cell.angle_beta   90.00
_cell.angle_gamma   90.00
#
_symmetry.space_group_name_H-M   'P 1'
#
loop_
_entity.id
_entity.type
_entity.pdbx_description
1 polymer ?
#
loop_
_entity_poly.entity_id
_entity_poly.type
_entity_poly.pdbx_seq_one_letter_code
_entity_poly.pdbx_strand_id
1 'polypeptide(L)'
;SGVTLELFQGDQQALQSALEKGDVDIAYRGLSAKAIAELDTSSTAEKDGIEVVQGNSAEVQHMVFNVDDPVVGKLAVRKAIAYLVDRHSLVSEVYQSTAAPLYSIIPGGITGHGTSFFDTYG
;
A
#
# COMPACT_ATOMS: atom_id res chain seq x y z
N SER A 1 13.03 -22.59 -20.36
CA SER A 1 12.89 -21.34 -19.60
C SER A 1 12.31 -21.67 -18.24
N GLY A 2 12.85 -21.08 -17.17
CA GLY A 2 12.40 -21.32 -15.80
C GLY A 2 12.31 -20.00 -15.05
N VAL A 3 11.62 -20.01 -13.92
CA VAL A 3 11.53 -18.89 -12.98
C VAL A 3 12.21 -19.33 -11.69
N THR A 4 13.09 -18.49 -11.16
CA THR A 4 13.66 -18.67 -9.82
C THR A 4 12.91 -17.73 -8.88
N LEU A 5 12.47 -18.25 -7.74
CA LEU A 5 11.86 -17.46 -6.68
C LEU A 5 12.89 -17.32 -5.55
N GLU A 6 13.28 -16.09 -5.26
CA GLU A 6 14.13 -15.77 -4.13
C GLU A 6 13.31 -15.12 -3.01
N LEU A 7 13.46 -15.63 -1.79
CA LEU A 7 12.69 -15.19 -0.63
C LEU A 7 13.60 -14.43 0.34
N PHE A 8 13.40 -13.12 0.41
CA PHE A 8 14.19 -12.23 1.28
C PHE A 8 13.68 -12.18 2.75
N GLN A 9 12.65 -12.96 3.09
CA GLN A 9 12.14 -13.13 4.48
C GLN A 9 11.82 -11.81 5.22
N GLY A 10 11.38 -10.78 4.49
CA GLY A 10 11.08 -9.46 5.04
C GLY A 10 12.26 -8.48 5.09
N ASP A 11 13.45 -8.89 4.65
CA ASP A 11 14.58 -7.98 4.47
C ASP A 11 14.38 -7.11 3.22
N GLN A 12 13.76 -5.95 3.42
CA GLN A 12 13.44 -5.01 2.35
C GLN A 12 14.69 -4.38 1.73
N GLN A 13 15.76 -4.20 2.51
CA GLN A 13 17.01 -3.58 2.02
C GLN A 13 17.79 -4.56 1.14
N ALA A 14 17.82 -5.84 1.52
CA ALA A 14 18.41 -6.88 0.69
C ALA A 14 17.67 -7.01 -0.64
N LEU A 15 16.32 -6.99 -0.64
CA LEU A 15 15.52 -7.00 -1.86
C LEU A 15 15.80 -5.78 -2.76
N GLN A 16 15.82 -4.57 -2.19
CA GLN A 16 16.12 -3.36 -2.96
C GLN A 16 17.52 -3.43 -3.57
N SER A 17 18.52 -3.84 -2.79
CA SER A 17 19.89 -3.97 -3.25
C SER A 17 20.04 -5.00 -4.36
N ALA A 18 19.33 -6.13 -4.27
CA ALA A 18 19.34 -7.17 -5.29
C ALA A 18 18.73 -6.68 -6.60
N LEU A 19 17.64 -5.89 -6.52
CA LEU A 19 17.02 -5.27 -7.69
C LEU A 19 17.97 -4.27 -8.35
N GLU A 20 18.54 -3.35 -7.58
CA GLU A 20 19.46 -2.31 -8.09
C GLU A 20 20.75 -2.88 -8.69
N LYS A 21 21.20 -4.06 -8.25
CA LYS A 21 22.35 -4.77 -8.81
C LYS A 21 22.02 -5.64 -10.02
N GLY A 22 20.74 -5.88 -10.29
CA GLY A 22 20.29 -6.83 -11.31
C GLY A 22 20.43 -8.30 -10.91
N ASP A 23 20.54 -8.59 -9.61
CA ASP A 23 20.51 -9.98 -9.08
C ASP A 23 19.09 -10.56 -9.17
N VAL A 24 18.06 -9.71 -9.14
CA VAL A 24 16.65 -10.06 -9.41
C VAL A 24 16.06 -9.15 -10.49
N ASP A 25 15.28 -9.74 -11.40
CA ASP A 25 14.64 -9.00 -12.49
C ASP A 25 13.34 -8.30 -12.04
N ILE A 26 12.67 -8.84 -11.02
CA ILE A 26 11.35 -8.35 -10.54
C ILE A 26 11.33 -8.35 -9.02
N ALA A 27 11.10 -7.18 -8.43
CA ALA A 27 10.72 -7.05 -7.03
C ALA A 27 9.19 -7.04 -6.91
N TYR A 28 8.61 -8.18 -6.53
CA TYR A 28 7.17 -8.30 -6.31
C TYR A 28 6.84 -8.26 -4.82
N ARG A 29 6.26 -7.13 -4.37
CA ARG A 29 5.99 -6.83 -2.95
C ARG A 29 7.27 -6.83 -2.10
N GLY A 30 7.22 -6.20 -0.93
CA GLY A 30 8.33 -6.23 0.03
C GLY A 30 9.26 -5.01 0.00
N LEU A 31 9.22 -4.16 -1.03
CA LEU A 31 9.81 -2.82 -0.93
C LEU A 31 8.95 -1.92 -0.03
N SER A 32 9.61 -0.98 0.65
CA SER A 32 8.91 0.04 1.43
C SER A 32 8.29 1.10 0.51
N ALA A 33 7.25 1.80 0.98
CA ALA A 33 6.65 2.92 0.23
C ALA A 33 7.68 3.99 -0.15
N LYS A 34 8.61 4.27 0.78
CA LYS A 34 9.73 5.19 0.54
C LYS A 34 10.64 4.70 -0.59
N ALA A 35 11.07 3.44 -0.55
CA ALA A 35 11.93 2.87 -1.59
C ALA A 35 11.25 2.88 -2.96
N ILE A 36 9.95 2.57 -3.03
CA ILE A 36 9.18 2.64 -4.27
C ILE A 36 9.14 4.08 -4.80
N ALA A 37 8.84 5.08 -3.96
CA ALA A 37 8.81 6.48 -4.37
C ALA A 37 10.19 7.02 -4.80
N GLU A 38 11.27 6.58 -4.15
CA GLU A 38 12.64 6.91 -4.54
C GLU A 38 12.99 6.29 -5.90
N LEU A 39 12.63 5.03 -6.14
CA LEU A 39 12.84 4.37 -7.44
C LEU A 39 12.03 5.04 -8.56
N ASP A 40 10.76 5.37 -8.30
CA ASP A 40 9.84 6.00 -9.26
C ASP A 40 10.32 7.38 -9.73
N THR A 41 11.03 8.11 -8.86
CA THR A 41 11.56 9.46 -9.15
C THR A 41 13.05 9.47 -9.50
N SER A 42 13.73 8.32 -9.45
CA SER A 42 15.17 8.23 -9.66
C SER A 42 15.53 8.12 -11.14
N SER A 43 16.14 9.20 -11.67
CA SER A 43 16.74 9.19 -13.00
C SER A 43 17.93 8.22 -13.17
N THR A 44 18.47 7.67 -12.08
CA THR A 44 19.52 6.65 -12.15
C THR A 44 18.89 5.27 -12.30
N ALA A 45 17.83 4.99 -11.53
CA ALA A 45 17.08 3.74 -11.64
C ALA A 45 16.50 3.56 -13.06
N GLU A 46 15.95 4.63 -13.64
CA GLU A 46 15.47 4.62 -15.03
C GLU A 46 16.58 4.27 -16.05
N LYS A 47 17.80 4.82 -15.87
CA LYS A 47 18.95 4.52 -16.73
C LYS A 47 19.44 3.09 -16.57
N ASP A 48 19.30 2.54 -15.36
CA ASP A 48 19.64 1.16 -15.04
C ASP A 48 18.50 0.18 -15.46
N GLY A 49 17.44 0.70 -16.10
CA GLY A 49 16.34 -0.09 -16.66
C GLY A 49 15.29 -0.51 -15.65
N ILE A 50 15.27 0.09 -14.47
CA ILE A 50 14.27 -0.18 -13.42
C ILE A 50 13.04 0.71 -13.66
N GLU A 51 11.88 0.07 -13.81
CA GLU A 51 10.59 0.74 -13.99
C GLU A 51 9.66 0.39 -12.82
N VAL A 52 9.01 1.41 -12.24
CA VAL A 52 7.95 1.22 -11.26
C VAL A 52 6.61 1.11 -11.99
N VAL A 53 6.09 -0.12 -12.05
CA VAL A 53 4.78 -0.38 -12.68
C VAL A 53 3.67 -0.32 -11.63
N GLN A 54 2.83 0.71 -11.73
CA GLN A 54 1.65 0.87 -10.88
C GLN A 54 0.41 0.21 -11.52
N GLY A 55 -0.37 -0.50 -10.72
CA GLY A 55 -1.58 -1.17 -11.19
C GLY A 55 -2.61 -1.37 -10.10
N ASN A 56 -3.84 -1.66 -10.50
CA ASN A 56 -4.92 -1.98 -9.57
C ASN A 56 -4.60 -3.30 -8.83
N SER A 57 -4.76 -3.28 -7.52
CA SER A 57 -4.56 -4.44 -6.66
C SER A 57 -5.86 -4.80 -5.96
N ALA A 58 -6.06 -6.09 -5.70
CA ALA A 58 -7.13 -6.57 -4.84
C ALA A 58 -6.82 -6.40 -3.33
N GLU A 59 -5.67 -5.83 -3.01
CA GLU A 59 -5.23 -5.59 -1.64
C GLU A 59 -5.93 -4.37 -1.04
N VAL A 60 -6.43 -4.54 0.19
CA VAL A 60 -6.99 -3.46 1.00
C VAL A 60 -6.43 -3.56 2.41
N GLN A 61 -6.06 -2.42 2.98
CA GLN A 61 -5.69 -2.33 4.38
C GLN A 61 -6.84 -1.77 5.20
N HIS A 62 -7.15 -2.46 6.29
CA HIS A 62 -8.22 -2.08 7.21
C HIS A 62 -7.68 -1.94 8.63
N MET A 63 -8.13 -0.90 9.33
CA MET A 63 -8.10 -0.89 10.79
C MET A 63 -9.39 -1.52 11.30
N VAL A 64 -9.28 -2.71 11.89
CA VAL A 64 -10.43 -3.48 12.39
C VAL A 64 -10.48 -3.39 13.91
N PHE A 65 -11.66 -3.12 14.45
CA PHE A 65 -11.88 -3.03 15.89
C PHE A 65 -12.45 -4.34 16.44
N ASN A 66 -11.91 -4.79 17.58
CA ASN A 66 -12.58 -5.80 18.39
C ASN A 66 -13.84 -5.18 19.00
N VAL A 67 -15.01 -5.72 18.67
CA VAL A 67 -16.30 -5.16 19.13
C VAL A 67 -16.65 -5.53 20.57
N ASP A 68 -15.94 -6.49 21.18
CA ASP A 68 -16.10 -6.87 22.58
C ASP A 68 -15.28 -5.98 23.54
N ASP A 69 -14.40 -5.12 22.99
CA ASP A 69 -13.61 -4.17 23.78
C ASP A 69 -14.51 -3.10 24.43
N PRO A 70 -14.31 -2.74 25.72
CA PRO A 70 -15.19 -1.81 26.43
C PRO A 70 -15.16 -0.36 25.88
N VAL A 71 -14.15 0.00 25.10
CA VAL A 71 -13.98 1.32 24.51
C VAL A 71 -14.38 1.30 23.03
N VAL A 72 -13.64 0.54 22.21
CA VAL A 72 -13.88 0.51 20.75
C VAL A 72 -15.05 -0.39 20.35
N GLY A 73 -15.62 -1.16 21.29
CA GLY A 73 -16.91 -1.84 21.14
C GLY A 73 -18.10 -0.89 21.04
N LYS A 74 -17.96 0.35 21.54
CA LYS A 74 -19.00 1.39 21.42
C LYS A 74 -19.05 1.94 19.98
N LEU A 75 -20.21 1.84 19.33
CA LEU A 75 -20.39 2.31 17.95
C LEU A 75 -20.00 3.79 17.77
N ALA A 76 -20.39 4.65 18.72
CA ALA A 76 -20.07 6.07 18.67
C ALA A 76 -18.55 6.33 18.66
N VAL A 77 -17.78 5.53 19.40
CA VAL A 77 -16.30 5.64 19.43
C VAL A 77 -15.71 5.25 18.08
N ARG A 78 -16.16 4.14 17.47
CA ARG A 78 -15.67 3.74 16.14
C ARG A 78 -16.01 4.76 15.06
N LYS A 79 -17.21 5.35 15.11
CA LYS A 79 -17.58 6.45 14.20
C LYS A 79 -16.69 7.67 14.41
N ALA A 80 -16.46 8.08 15.66
CA ALA A 80 -15.55 9.19 15.96
C ALA A 80 -14.14 8.93 15.41
N ILE A 81 -13.59 7.74 15.59
CA ILE A 81 -12.30 7.37 14.99
C ILE A 81 -12.37 7.45 13.45
N ALA A 82 -13.42 6.93 12.82
CA ALA A 82 -13.56 6.96 11.36
C ALA A 82 -13.57 8.39 10.78
N TYR A 83 -14.14 9.36 11.51
CA TYR A 83 -14.11 10.78 11.18
C TYR A 83 -12.74 11.45 11.40
N LEU A 84 -11.93 10.95 12.34
CA LEU A 84 -10.64 11.54 12.69
C LEU A 84 -9.48 11.07 11.80
N VAL A 85 -9.65 9.94 11.12
CA VAL A 85 -8.60 9.41 10.23
C VAL A 85 -8.58 10.21 8.93
N ASP A 86 -7.57 11.07 8.81
CA ASP A 86 -7.22 11.73 7.54
C ASP A 86 -6.54 10.72 6.61
N ARG A 87 -7.33 10.17 5.68
CA ARG A 87 -6.82 9.19 4.71
C ARG A 87 -5.95 9.83 3.63
N HIS A 88 -6.14 11.12 3.36
CA HIS A 88 -5.32 11.80 2.37
C HIS A 88 -3.90 11.98 2.90
N SER A 89 -3.73 12.57 4.09
CA SER A 89 -2.43 12.68 4.74
C SER A 89 -1.79 11.32 5.02
N LEU A 90 -2.57 10.31 5.42
CA LEU A 90 -2.03 8.95 5.60
C LEU A 90 -1.40 8.43 4.30
N VAL A 91 -2.06 8.63 3.16
CA VAL A 91 -1.56 8.15 1.87
C VAL A 91 -0.38 8.99 1.38
N SER A 92 -0.45 10.31 1.46
CA SER A 92 0.60 11.19 0.92
C SER A 92 1.86 11.18 1.79
N GLU A 93 1.71 11.17 3.12
CA GLU A 93 2.84 11.33 4.05
C GLU A 93 3.43 9.99 4.52
N VAL A 94 2.61 8.98 4.77
CA VAL A 94 3.10 7.67 5.24
C VAL A 94 3.35 6.72 4.08
N TYR A 95 2.40 6.63 3.15
CA TYR A 95 2.53 5.78 1.97
C TYR A 95 3.18 6.47 0.77
N GLN A 96 3.61 7.74 0.88
CA GLN A 96 4.33 8.45 -0.18
C GLN A 96 3.61 8.37 -1.55
N SER A 97 2.27 8.39 -1.52
CA SER A 97 1.41 8.23 -2.71
C SER A 97 1.57 6.90 -3.48
N THR A 98 2.20 5.87 -2.90
CA THR A 98 2.27 4.52 -3.47
C THR A 98 1.01 3.68 -3.17
N ALA A 99 -0.02 4.30 -2.62
CA ALA A 99 -1.33 3.72 -2.31
C ALA A 99 -2.43 4.74 -2.63
N ALA A 100 -3.69 4.31 -2.59
CA ALA A 100 -4.83 5.19 -2.80
C ALA A 100 -5.77 5.16 -1.58
N PRO A 101 -6.39 6.31 -1.20
CA PRO A 101 -7.44 6.31 -0.18
C PRO A 101 -8.61 5.45 -0.61
N LEU A 102 -9.17 4.66 0.32
CA LEU A 102 -10.32 3.79 0.03
C LEU A 102 -11.48 4.07 1.00
N TYR A 103 -12.67 4.22 0.40
CA TYR A 103 -13.94 4.49 1.10
C TYR A 103 -14.98 3.39 0.86
N SER A 104 -14.51 2.16 0.74
CA SER A 104 -15.30 0.95 0.56
C SER A 104 -14.52 -0.27 1.04
N ILE A 105 -15.22 -1.38 1.25
CA ILE A 105 -14.60 -2.68 1.51
C ILE A 105 -14.13 -3.34 0.20
N ILE A 106 -14.68 -2.93 -0.95
CA ILE A 106 -14.32 -3.47 -2.26
C ILE A 106 -13.18 -2.61 -2.84
N PRO A 107 -12.01 -3.20 -3.14
CA PRO A 107 -10.86 -2.47 -3.70
C PRO A 107 -11.17 -1.79 -5.03
N GLY A 108 -10.45 -0.71 -5.32
CA GLY A 108 -10.51 -0.04 -6.63
C GLY A 108 -10.10 -0.99 -7.75
N GLY A 109 -10.84 -0.95 -8.86
CA GLY A 109 -10.58 -1.83 -10.02
C GLY A 109 -11.22 -3.22 -9.96
N ILE A 110 -11.96 -3.55 -8.89
CA ILE A 110 -12.77 -4.77 -8.80
C ILE A 110 -14.24 -4.46 -9.05
N THR A 111 -14.93 -5.32 -9.81
CA THR A 111 -16.37 -5.20 -10.07
C THR A 111 -17.16 -5.08 -8.76
N GLY A 112 -18.04 -4.09 -8.69
CA GLY A 112 -18.80 -3.77 -7.47
C GLY A 112 -18.15 -2.72 -6.58
N HIS A 113 -16.95 -2.22 -6.94
CA HIS A 113 -16.36 -1.06 -6.27
C HIS A 113 -17.29 0.15 -6.34
N GLY A 114 -17.33 0.89 -5.24
CA GLY A 114 -17.99 2.18 -5.08
C GLY A 114 -17.38 2.91 -3.89
N THR A 115 -17.88 4.08 -3.53
CA THR A 115 -17.34 4.93 -2.46
C THR A 115 -18.36 5.15 -1.34
N SER A 116 -19.06 4.09 -0.92
CA SER A 116 -20.19 4.14 0.01
C SER A 116 -19.90 4.84 1.35
N PHE A 117 -18.64 4.93 1.76
CA PHE A 117 -18.24 5.58 3.01
C PHE A 117 -17.81 7.04 2.82
N PHE A 118 -17.62 7.51 1.59
CA PHE A 118 -17.04 8.82 1.30
C PHE A 118 -17.94 9.96 1.73
N ASP A 119 -19.22 9.94 1.37
CA ASP A 119 -20.15 11.02 1.74
C ASP A 119 -20.29 11.21 3.27
N THR A 120 -19.96 10.17 4.04
CA THR A 120 -20.05 10.20 5.50
C THR A 120 -18.72 10.45 6.19
N TYR A 121 -17.61 9.91 5.70
CA TYR A 121 -16.30 9.91 6.39
C TYR A 121 -15.13 10.36 5.51
N GLY A 122 -15.41 10.90 4.32
CA GLY A 122 -14.45 11.43 3.37
C GLY A 122 -14.02 12.85 3.64
#